data_AF-A0A163G7D3-F1
#
_entry.id   AF-A0A163G7D3-F1
#
_cell.length_a   1.000
_cell.length_b   1.000
_cell.length_c   1.000
_cell.angle_alpha   90.00
_cell.angle_beta   90.00
_cell.angle_gamma   90.00
#
_symmetry.space_group_name_H-M   'P 1'
#
loop_
_entity.id
_entity.type
_entity.pdbx_description
1 polymer ?
#
loop_
_entity_poly.entity_id
_entity_poly.type
_entity_poly.pdbx_seq_one_letter_code
_entity_poly.pdbx_strand_id
1 'polypeptide(L)'
;MAGRGEYQKQIAALIAAAKAKNLKLEDTLPEETLKHFGDMTELKAARELIKELDDREKQLQAANETLTKKLNKKQEEIDDLPGDFKALEVELHQAQRQIALHKTMSEDSRQRTERYQRQLKEIADKQQADASAAEKIERLQAQVEDQQTIIAKLLEENQAAEAVSAQLRESDLKALAQKDKQLAQRDEELTEKDELLAKLDKELDDACSLMSCDTEALVSDPPEDPLTVQQENVEKSKFSTHREAQFSAAIISEMKPLNRFYKAVFQIVNAFAMIFQATSTKDIPSLSCVGTQLDAAQVALGDYIDIKNMMRASMEELGADDMDQIALLHELDVLATSATNSQINLEVVHMGFWNFLNQLSDDPKMLSNLNGALCDADRVHIIDLDGCD
;
A
#
# COMPACT_ATOMS: atom_id res chain seq x y z
N MET A 1 52.10 -20.65 -128.74
CA MET A 1 52.07 -20.98 -127.30
C MET A 1 51.48 -22.37 -127.17
N ALA A 2 52.05 -23.28 -126.38
CA ALA A 2 51.48 -24.62 -126.22
C ALA A 2 50.14 -24.54 -125.47
N GLY A 3 49.13 -25.27 -125.95
CA GLY A 3 47.79 -25.28 -125.36
C GLY A 3 47.75 -26.01 -124.02
N ARG A 4 46.74 -25.70 -123.19
CA ARG A 4 46.53 -26.36 -121.88
C ARG A 4 46.45 -27.90 -122.01
N GLY A 5 45.86 -28.38 -123.11
CA GLY A 5 45.79 -29.81 -123.46
C GLY A 5 47.10 -30.42 -123.99
N GLU A 6 48.06 -29.62 -124.49
CA GLU A 6 49.37 -30.11 -124.91
C GLU A 6 50.29 -30.31 -123.70
N TYR A 7 50.28 -29.37 -122.74
CA TYR A 7 50.91 -29.57 -121.43
C TYR A 7 50.32 -30.79 -120.70
N GLN A 8 49.00 -30.99 -120.72
CA GLN A 8 48.37 -32.20 -120.18
C GLN A 8 48.85 -33.48 -120.88
N LYS A 9 49.03 -33.48 -122.21
CA LYS A 9 49.60 -34.63 -122.94
C LYS A 9 51.06 -34.89 -122.58
N GLN A 10 51.89 -33.85 -122.44
CA GLN A 10 53.29 -34.00 -122.04
C GLN A 10 53.43 -34.51 -120.60
N ILE A 11 52.62 -33.97 -119.67
CA ILE A 11 52.56 -34.43 -118.28
C ILE A 11 52.04 -35.88 -118.21
N ALA A 12 51.02 -36.25 -119.00
CA ALA A 12 50.54 -37.63 -119.08
C ALA A 12 51.61 -38.61 -119.63
N ALA A 13 52.42 -38.17 -120.62
CA ALA A 13 53.55 -38.95 -121.12
C ALA A 13 54.66 -39.12 -120.07
N LEU A 14 54.96 -38.08 -119.29
CA LEU A 14 55.88 -38.17 -118.14
C LEU A 14 55.35 -39.11 -117.05
N ILE A 15 54.07 -39.01 -116.67
CA ILE A 15 53.42 -39.93 -115.72
C ILE A 15 53.53 -41.39 -116.21
N ALA A 16 53.28 -41.64 -117.49
CA ALA A 16 53.40 -42.97 -118.07
C ALA A 16 54.85 -43.48 -118.07
N ALA A 17 55.83 -42.63 -118.41
CA ALA A 17 57.24 -42.98 -118.40
C ALA A 17 57.82 -43.21 -116.99
N ALA A 18 57.35 -42.46 -115.98
CA ALA A 18 57.69 -42.65 -114.58
C ALA A 18 57.14 -44.00 -114.06
N LYS A 19 55.85 -44.27 -114.30
CA LYS A 19 55.21 -45.55 -113.95
C LYS A 19 55.90 -46.74 -114.63
N ALA A 20 56.30 -46.62 -115.90
CA ALA A 20 57.03 -47.66 -116.62
C ALA A 20 58.43 -47.97 -116.04
N LYS A 21 58.94 -47.13 -115.12
CA LYS A 21 60.21 -47.30 -114.41
C LYS A 21 60.05 -47.55 -112.89
N ASN A 22 58.82 -47.74 -112.39
CA ASN A 22 58.50 -47.81 -110.96
C ASN A 22 58.98 -46.61 -110.12
N LEU A 23 59.18 -45.44 -110.74
CA LEU A 23 59.45 -44.19 -110.04
C LEU A 23 58.12 -43.53 -109.64
N LYS A 24 58.10 -42.84 -108.50
CA LYS A 24 56.97 -41.96 -108.18
C LYS A 24 57.03 -40.72 -109.07
N LEU A 25 55.90 -40.03 -109.17
CA LEU A 25 55.86 -38.77 -109.90
C LEU A 25 56.72 -37.69 -109.22
N GLU A 26 56.72 -37.70 -107.88
CA GLU A 26 57.63 -36.96 -107.00
C GLU A 26 59.11 -37.08 -107.42
N ASP A 27 59.57 -38.29 -107.80
CA ASP A 27 60.98 -38.55 -108.14
C ASP A 27 61.38 -38.07 -109.55
N THR A 28 60.42 -37.55 -110.34
CA THR A 28 60.60 -37.24 -111.78
C THR A 28 60.24 -35.82 -112.17
N LEU A 29 59.79 -35.01 -111.22
CA LEU A 29 59.43 -33.60 -111.40
C LEU A 29 60.50 -32.71 -110.75
N PRO A 30 60.89 -31.57 -111.36
CA PRO A 30 61.73 -30.58 -110.70
C PRO A 30 61.06 -30.07 -109.42
N GLU A 31 61.85 -29.90 -108.37
CA GLU A 31 61.38 -29.53 -107.02
C GLU A 31 60.53 -28.23 -107.02
N GLU A 32 60.90 -27.26 -107.86
CA GLU A 32 60.14 -26.03 -108.12
C GLU A 32 58.70 -26.28 -108.59
N THR A 33 58.48 -27.33 -109.40
CA THR A 33 57.15 -27.67 -109.93
C THR A 33 56.29 -28.39 -108.91
N LEU A 34 56.89 -29.25 -108.06
CA LEU A 34 56.23 -29.87 -106.92
C LEU A 34 55.79 -28.81 -105.90
N LYS A 35 56.68 -27.86 -105.61
CA LYS A 35 56.35 -26.69 -104.78
C LYS A 35 55.19 -25.90 -105.35
N HIS A 36 55.20 -25.59 -106.65
CA HIS A 36 54.11 -24.85 -107.28
C HIS A 36 52.76 -25.60 -107.26
N PHE A 37 52.76 -26.94 -107.33
CA PHE A 37 51.55 -27.74 -107.08
C PHE A 37 51.09 -27.65 -105.62
N GLY A 38 52.03 -27.65 -104.65
CA GLY A 38 51.76 -27.36 -103.24
C GLY A 38 51.09 -26.00 -103.04
N ASP A 39 51.74 -24.93 -103.50
CA ASP A 39 51.23 -23.55 -103.48
C ASP A 39 49.80 -23.46 -104.07
N MET A 40 49.55 -24.15 -105.19
CA MET A 40 48.24 -24.20 -105.84
C MET A 40 47.18 -24.98 -105.05
N THR A 41 47.55 -25.99 -104.26
CA THR A 41 46.63 -26.68 -103.34
C THR A 41 46.33 -25.86 -102.10
N GLU A 42 47.33 -25.20 -101.51
CA GLU A 42 47.14 -24.28 -100.38
C GLU A 42 46.26 -23.09 -100.77
N LEU A 43 46.53 -22.49 -101.94
CA LEU A 43 45.74 -21.38 -102.49
C LEU A 43 44.29 -21.80 -102.82
N LYS A 44 44.06 -23.07 -103.19
CA LYS A 44 42.70 -23.63 -103.32
C LYS A 44 42.02 -23.74 -101.95
N ALA A 45 42.69 -24.32 -100.95
CA ALA A 45 42.15 -24.46 -99.60
C ALA A 45 41.86 -23.09 -98.95
N ALA A 46 42.75 -22.10 -99.13
CA ALA A 46 42.54 -20.73 -98.68
C ALA A 46 41.32 -20.07 -99.34
N ARG A 47 41.09 -20.28 -100.65
CA ARG A 47 39.88 -19.80 -101.34
C ARG A 47 38.59 -20.47 -100.86
N GLU A 48 38.65 -21.75 -100.52
CA GLU A 48 37.51 -22.49 -99.96
C GLU A 48 37.19 -21.98 -98.55
N LEU A 49 38.20 -21.79 -97.70
CA LEU A 49 38.06 -21.21 -96.36
C LEU A 49 37.56 -19.74 -96.38
N ILE A 50 38.05 -18.90 -97.30
CA ILE A 50 37.54 -17.53 -97.48
C ILE A 50 36.04 -17.57 -97.81
N LYS A 51 35.62 -18.46 -98.71
CA LYS A 51 34.20 -18.58 -99.06
C LYS A 51 33.34 -19.06 -97.89
N GLU A 52 33.83 -20.01 -97.08
CA GLU A 52 33.14 -20.44 -95.86
C GLU A 52 33.00 -19.32 -94.83
N LEU A 53 34.01 -18.44 -94.71
CA LEU A 53 33.93 -17.24 -93.88
C LEU A 53 32.94 -16.21 -94.45
N ASP A 54 32.97 -15.91 -95.75
CA ASP A 54 32.01 -15.01 -96.41
C ASP A 54 30.55 -15.47 -96.19
N ASP A 55 30.29 -16.77 -96.40
CA ASP A 55 28.95 -17.34 -96.26
C ASP A 55 28.51 -17.42 -94.78
N ARG A 56 29.45 -17.62 -93.84
CA ARG A 56 29.19 -17.49 -92.39
C ARG A 56 28.95 -16.05 -91.95
N GLU A 57 29.66 -15.08 -92.52
CA GLU A 57 29.44 -13.66 -92.18
C GLU A 57 28.04 -13.22 -92.63
N LYS A 58 27.62 -13.55 -93.85
CA LYS A 58 26.25 -13.29 -94.34
C LYS A 58 25.18 -13.91 -93.42
N GLN A 59 25.40 -15.13 -92.94
CA GLN A 59 24.50 -15.78 -91.97
C GLN A 59 24.46 -15.03 -90.63
N LEU A 60 25.60 -14.56 -90.12
CA LEU A 60 25.68 -13.78 -88.88
C LEU A 60 25.07 -12.38 -89.02
N GLN A 61 25.27 -11.71 -90.16
CA GLN A 61 24.63 -10.43 -90.48
C GLN A 61 23.10 -10.58 -90.53
N ALA A 62 22.57 -11.58 -91.26
CA ALA A 62 21.14 -11.87 -91.34
C ALA A 62 20.52 -12.31 -90.00
N ALA A 63 21.26 -13.06 -89.18
CA ALA A 63 20.87 -13.42 -87.83
C ALA A 63 20.81 -12.19 -86.90
N ASN A 64 21.82 -11.32 -86.96
CA ASN A 64 21.83 -10.05 -86.23
C ASN A 64 20.65 -9.16 -86.64
N GLU A 65 20.44 -8.91 -87.94
CA GLU A 65 19.26 -8.17 -88.42
C GLU A 65 17.94 -8.74 -87.88
N THR A 66 17.81 -10.07 -87.85
CA THR A 66 16.62 -10.75 -87.35
C THR A 66 16.47 -10.56 -85.84
N LEU A 67 17.57 -10.50 -85.08
CA LEU A 67 17.56 -10.19 -83.65
C LEU A 67 17.24 -8.72 -83.40
N THR A 68 17.82 -7.76 -84.14
CA THR A 68 17.49 -6.33 -83.99
C THR A 68 16.02 -6.06 -84.32
N LYS A 69 15.49 -6.67 -85.39
CA LYS A 69 14.05 -6.57 -85.74
C LYS A 69 13.14 -7.15 -84.65
N LYS A 70 13.54 -8.24 -83.99
CA LYS A 70 12.81 -8.81 -82.84
C LYS A 70 12.91 -7.94 -81.58
N LEU A 71 14.08 -7.35 -81.32
CA LEU A 71 14.33 -6.49 -80.16
C LEU A 71 13.53 -5.19 -80.30
N ASN A 72 13.62 -4.51 -81.45
CA ASN A 72 12.82 -3.31 -81.73
C ASN A 72 11.32 -3.60 -81.59
N LYS A 73 10.81 -4.69 -82.18
CA LYS A 73 9.40 -5.06 -82.02
C LYS A 73 9.03 -5.33 -80.55
N LYS A 74 9.92 -5.94 -79.76
CA LYS A 74 9.69 -6.16 -78.32
C LYS A 74 9.76 -4.88 -77.50
N GLN A 75 10.54 -3.89 -77.94
CA GLN A 75 10.57 -2.56 -77.36
C GLN A 75 9.28 -1.79 -77.69
N GLU A 76 8.81 -1.84 -78.93
CA GLU A 76 7.50 -1.32 -79.36
C GLU A 76 6.35 -1.95 -78.56
N GLU A 77 6.35 -3.27 -78.36
CA GLU A 77 5.38 -4.00 -77.51
C GLU A 77 5.48 -3.67 -75.99
N ILE A 78 6.52 -2.93 -75.55
CA ILE A 78 6.69 -2.45 -74.17
C ILE A 78 6.34 -0.95 -74.06
N ASP A 79 6.76 -0.13 -75.01
CA ASP A 79 6.47 1.31 -75.01
C ASP A 79 4.98 1.58 -75.28
N ASP A 80 4.35 0.73 -76.09
CA ASP A 80 2.89 0.66 -76.29
C ASP A 80 2.18 -0.19 -75.19
N LEU A 81 2.74 -0.20 -73.97
CA LEU A 81 2.11 -0.74 -72.76
C LEU A 81 0.67 -0.20 -72.67
N PRO A 82 -0.36 -1.10 -72.70
CA PRO A 82 -1.73 -0.71 -72.94
C PRO A 82 -2.25 0.27 -71.89
N GLY A 83 -3.23 1.09 -72.30
CA GLY A 83 -3.86 2.11 -71.44
C GLY A 83 -4.34 1.53 -70.11
N ASP A 84 -4.79 0.28 -70.12
CA ASP A 84 -5.20 -0.52 -68.96
C ASP A 84 -4.15 -0.55 -67.83
N PHE A 85 -2.84 -0.63 -68.16
CA PHE A 85 -1.79 -0.63 -67.13
C PHE A 85 -1.65 0.75 -66.47
N LYS A 86 -1.71 1.83 -67.26
CA LYS A 86 -1.67 3.22 -66.78
C LYS A 86 -2.94 3.57 -66.00
N ALA A 87 -4.09 3.02 -66.38
CA ALA A 87 -5.33 3.10 -65.61
C ALA A 87 -5.20 2.37 -64.26
N LEU A 88 -4.68 1.13 -64.26
CA LEU A 88 -4.46 0.34 -63.04
C LEU A 88 -3.47 1.01 -62.07
N GLU A 89 -2.44 1.69 -62.57
CA GLU A 89 -1.51 2.49 -61.76
C GLU A 89 -2.20 3.71 -61.10
N VAL A 90 -3.09 4.40 -61.84
CA VAL A 90 -3.91 5.49 -61.29
C VAL A 90 -4.92 4.96 -60.25
N GLU A 91 -5.57 3.83 -60.50
CA GLU A 91 -6.46 3.16 -59.56
C GLU A 91 -5.72 2.71 -58.30
N LEU A 92 -4.53 2.13 -58.43
CA LEU A 92 -3.67 1.75 -57.31
C LEU A 92 -3.33 2.98 -56.44
N HIS A 93 -2.93 4.09 -57.07
CA HIS A 93 -2.67 5.34 -56.35
C HIS A 93 -3.93 5.98 -55.75
N GLN A 94 -5.11 5.76 -56.32
CA GLN A 94 -6.38 6.20 -55.75
C GLN A 94 -6.76 5.36 -54.52
N ALA A 95 -6.63 4.02 -54.60
CA ALA A 95 -6.84 3.10 -53.49
C ALA A 95 -5.85 3.36 -52.34
N GLN A 96 -4.57 3.59 -52.63
CA GLN A 96 -3.55 3.99 -51.64
C GLN A 96 -3.95 5.27 -50.89
N ARG A 97 -4.45 6.30 -51.60
CA ARG A 97 -4.94 7.55 -51.00
C ARG A 97 -6.20 7.35 -50.15
N GLN A 98 -7.12 6.49 -50.59
CA GLN A 98 -8.29 6.10 -49.78
C GLN A 98 -7.89 5.36 -48.50
N ILE A 99 -6.97 4.39 -48.58
CA ILE A 99 -6.44 3.67 -47.42
C ILE A 99 -5.77 4.62 -46.43
N ALA A 100 -4.97 5.58 -46.91
CA ALA A 100 -4.36 6.61 -46.08
C ALA A 100 -5.42 7.48 -45.37
N LEU A 101 -6.43 7.95 -46.09
CA LEU A 101 -7.54 8.74 -45.53
C LEU A 101 -8.32 7.97 -44.46
N HIS A 102 -8.71 6.72 -44.74
CA HIS A 102 -9.42 5.87 -43.78
C HIS A 102 -8.57 5.56 -42.54
N LYS A 103 -7.25 5.37 -42.70
CA LYS A 103 -6.32 5.19 -41.57
C LYS A 103 -6.30 6.43 -40.66
N THR A 104 -6.20 7.63 -41.22
CA THR A 104 -6.24 8.88 -40.43
C THR A 104 -7.57 9.04 -39.70
N MET A 105 -8.72 8.89 -40.40
CA MET A 105 -10.04 8.98 -39.77
C MET A 105 -10.25 7.94 -38.66
N SER A 106 -9.73 6.72 -38.85
CA SER A 106 -9.78 5.67 -37.82
C SER A 106 -8.94 6.02 -36.59
N GLU A 107 -7.78 6.64 -36.77
CA GLU A 107 -6.90 7.07 -35.68
C GLU A 107 -7.48 8.27 -34.92
N ASP A 108 -8.01 9.28 -35.62
CA ASP A 108 -8.71 10.41 -34.99
C ASP A 108 -9.92 9.94 -34.17
N SER A 109 -10.70 9.00 -34.72
CA SER A 109 -11.84 8.39 -34.03
C SER A 109 -11.42 7.57 -32.80
N ARG A 110 -10.31 6.83 -32.89
CA ARG A 110 -9.71 6.10 -31.77
C ARG A 110 -9.26 7.06 -30.67
N GLN A 111 -8.49 8.08 -30.99
CA GLN A 111 -8.03 9.09 -30.03
C GLN A 111 -9.20 9.84 -29.38
N ARG A 112 -10.26 10.17 -30.14
CA ARG A 112 -11.47 10.77 -29.59
C ARG A 112 -12.18 9.84 -28.61
N THR A 113 -12.26 8.54 -28.93
CA THR A 113 -12.83 7.52 -28.04
C THR A 113 -11.99 7.36 -26.76
N GLU A 114 -10.66 7.32 -26.87
CA GLU A 114 -9.74 7.26 -25.72
C GLU A 114 -9.80 8.51 -24.83
N ARG A 115 -10.12 9.69 -25.39
CA ARG A 115 -10.38 10.91 -24.60
C ARG A 115 -11.69 10.79 -23.82
N TYR A 116 -12.78 10.37 -24.48
CA TYR A 116 -14.06 10.16 -23.80
C TYR A 116 -14.00 9.06 -22.74
N GLN A 117 -13.28 7.95 -22.98
CA GLN A 117 -13.08 6.91 -21.98
C GLN A 117 -12.32 7.41 -20.74
N ARG A 118 -11.33 8.31 -20.91
CA ARG A 118 -10.64 8.97 -19.79
C ARG A 118 -11.57 9.91 -19.03
N GLN A 119 -12.31 10.77 -19.74
CA GLN A 119 -13.28 11.68 -19.12
C GLN A 119 -14.39 10.94 -18.35
N LEU A 120 -14.90 9.83 -18.89
CA LEU A 120 -15.91 9.01 -18.21
C LEU A 120 -15.37 8.32 -16.95
N LYS A 121 -14.10 7.89 -16.93
CA LYS A 121 -13.45 7.42 -15.71
C LYS A 121 -13.31 8.54 -14.68
N GLU A 122 -12.73 9.67 -15.09
CA GLU A 122 -12.55 10.84 -14.21
C GLU A 122 -13.87 11.32 -13.57
N ILE A 123 -14.99 11.27 -14.32
CA ILE A 123 -16.33 11.57 -13.80
C ILE A 123 -16.82 10.50 -12.81
N ALA A 124 -16.61 9.21 -13.10
CA ALA A 124 -16.99 8.12 -12.20
C ALA A 124 -16.17 8.12 -10.90
N ASP A 125 -14.86 8.38 -11.00
CA ASP A 125 -13.93 8.49 -9.86
C ASP A 125 -14.34 9.66 -8.95
N LYS A 126 -14.73 10.80 -9.54
CA LYS A 126 -15.29 11.95 -8.80
C LYS A 126 -16.63 11.63 -8.15
N GLN A 127 -17.56 11.00 -8.87
CA GLN A 127 -18.86 10.58 -8.31
C GLN A 127 -18.71 9.60 -7.14
N GLN A 128 -17.71 8.70 -7.19
CA GLN A 128 -17.40 7.81 -6.07
C GLN A 128 -16.81 8.55 -4.86
N ALA A 129 -15.95 9.56 -5.09
CA ALA A 129 -15.44 10.43 -4.03
C ALA A 129 -16.55 11.27 -3.39
N ASP A 130 -17.44 11.87 -4.20
CA ASP A 130 -18.60 12.66 -3.74
C ASP A 130 -19.56 11.80 -2.91
N ALA A 131 -19.85 10.57 -3.34
CA ALA A 131 -20.68 9.63 -2.58
C ALA A 131 -20.04 9.24 -1.24
N SER A 132 -18.74 8.95 -1.22
CA SER A 132 -18.00 8.64 0.01
C SER A 132 -17.95 9.83 0.98
N ALA A 133 -17.86 11.06 0.45
CA ALA A 133 -17.95 12.29 1.24
C ALA A 133 -19.36 12.48 1.82
N ALA A 134 -20.42 12.23 1.04
CA ALA A 134 -21.81 12.31 1.50
C ALA A 134 -22.10 11.30 2.63
N GLU A 135 -21.71 10.03 2.47
CA GLU A 135 -21.84 9.02 3.54
C GLU A 135 -21.08 9.40 4.82
N LYS A 136 -19.94 10.10 4.69
CA LYS A 136 -19.16 10.57 5.84
C LYS A 136 -19.86 11.76 6.53
N ILE A 137 -20.47 12.66 5.78
CA ILE A 137 -21.26 13.77 6.30
C ILE A 137 -22.48 13.24 7.06
N GLU A 138 -23.24 12.30 6.48
CA GLU A 138 -24.41 11.66 7.11
C GLU A 138 -24.03 10.98 8.44
N ARG A 139 -22.93 10.21 8.45
CA ARG A 139 -22.41 9.57 9.67
C ARG A 139 -22.00 10.59 10.75
N LEU A 140 -21.38 11.70 10.37
CA LEU A 140 -21.00 12.78 11.31
C LEU A 140 -22.23 13.54 11.83
N GLN A 141 -23.26 13.75 10.99
CA GLN A 141 -24.53 14.35 11.41
C GLN A 141 -25.24 13.48 12.45
N ALA A 142 -25.38 12.17 12.19
CA ALA A 142 -25.96 11.24 13.15
C ALA A 142 -25.19 11.19 14.49
N GLN A 143 -23.85 11.26 14.46
CA GLN A 143 -23.03 11.36 15.68
C GLN A 143 -23.25 12.66 16.46
N VAL A 144 -23.46 13.78 15.76
CA VAL A 144 -23.75 15.08 16.40
C VAL A 144 -25.16 15.09 17.01
N GLU A 145 -26.16 14.48 16.36
CA GLU A 145 -27.53 14.35 16.87
C GLU A 145 -27.60 13.46 18.13
N ASP A 146 -26.86 12.34 18.14
CA ASP A 146 -26.73 11.48 19.33
C ASP A 146 -26.03 12.22 20.48
N GLN A 147 -24.91 12.90 20.22
CA GLN A 147 -24.21 13.71 21.22
C GLN A 147 -25.09 14.84 21.79
N GLN A 148 -25.87 15.53 20.95
CA GLN A 148 -26.83 16.54 21.41
C GLN A 148 -27.92 15.91 22.30
N THR A 149 -28.39 14.71 21.95
CA THR A 149 -29.37 13.95 22.75
C THR A 149 -28.80 13.52 24.10
N ILE A 150 -27.53 13.11 24.16
CA ILE A 150 -26.83 12.76 25.41
C ILE A 150 -26.62 14.01 26.27
N ILE A 151 -26.18 15.14 25.69
CA ILE A 151 -26.01 16.41 26.41
C ILE A 151 -27.34 16.89 27.00
N ALA A 152 -28.45 16.78 26.27
CA ALA A 152 -29.77 17.16 26.77
C ALA A 152 -30.18 16.34 28.01
N LYS A 153 -29.96 15.02 28.01
CA LYS A 153 -30.22 14.14 29.17
C LYS A 153 -29.35 14.50 30.37
N LEU A 154 -28.05 14.68 30.16
CA LEU A 154 -27.11 15.06 31.23
C LEU A 154 -27.47 16.42 31.86
N LEU A 155 -28.02 17.36 31.09
CA LEU A 155 -28.52 18.63 31.62
C LEU A 155 -29.80 18.46 32.45
N GLU A 156 -30.72 17.57 32.05
CA GLU A 156 -31.94 17.24 32.80
C GLU A 156 -31.60 16.49 34.11
N GLU A 157 -30.71 15.50 34.04
CA GLU A 157 -30.21 14.74 35.20
C GLU A 157 -29.49 15.66 36.20
N ASN A 158 -28.67 16.59 35.73
CA ASN A 158 -27.98 17.56 36.59
C ASN A 158 -28.97 18.54 37.25
N GLN A 159 -29.97 19.05 36.52
CA GLN A 159 -31.03 19.89 37.11
C GLN A 159 -31.85 19.14 38.17
N ALA A 160 -32.12 17.85 37.96
CA ALA A 160 -32.76 17.01 38.96
C ALA A 160 -31.87 16.82 40.21
N ALA A 161 -30.57 16.59 40.02
CA ALA A 161 -29.61 16.48 41.11
C ALA A 161 -29.45 17.79 41.91
N GLU A 162 -29.41 18.95 41.25
CA GLU A 162 -29.41 20.27 41.89
C GLU A 162 -30.68 20.48 42.74
N ALA A 163 -31.86 20.12 42.22
CA ALA A 163 -33.13 20.22 42.95
C ALA A 163 -33.15 19.33 44.20
N VAL A 164 -32.69 18.08 44.11
CA VAL A 164 -32.56 17.17 45.26
C VAL A 164 -31.53 17.70 46.27
N SER A 165 -30.40 18.23 45.80
CA SER A 165 -29.38 18.84 46.67
C SER A 165 -29.90 20.08 47.42
N ALA A 166 -30.71 20.91 46.76
CA ALA A 166 -31.36 22.06 47.38
C ALA A 166 -32.38 21.63 48.44
N GLN A 167 -33.23 20.63 48.15
CA GLN A 167 -34.20 20.08 49.09
C GLN A 167 -33.52 19.45 50.32
N LEU A 168 -32.43 18.71 50.12
CA LEU A 168 -31.67 18.10 51.21
C LEU A 168 -31.07 19.18 52.13
N ARG A 169 -30.42 20.21 51.57
CA ARG A 169 -29.90 21.34 52.35
C ARG A 169 -30.99 22.07 53.14
N GLU A 170 -32.18 22.24 52.58
CA GLU A 170 -33.32 22.85 53.31
C GLU A 170 -33.81 21.94 54.45
N SER A 171 -33.80 20.62 54.25
CA SER A 171 -34.12 19.63 55.29
C SER A 171 -33.08 19.64 56.42
N ASP A 172 -31.79 19.66 56.08
CA ASP A 172 -30.69 19.67 57.04
C ASP A 172 -30.68 20.95 57.89
N LEU A 173 -30.91 22.12 57.27
CA LEU A 173 -31.06 23.40 57.99
C LEU A 173 -32.24 23.37 58.98
N LYS A 174 -33.37 22.73 58.63
CA LYS A 174 -34.51 22.55 59.55
C LYS A 174 -34.17 21.57 60.68
N ALA A 175 -33.45 20.48 60.38
CA ALA A 175 -33.03 19.50 61.37
C ALA A 175 -32.02 20.09 62.37
N LEU A 176 -31.07 20.90 61.89
CA LEU A 176 -30.12 21.66 62.73
C LEU A 176 -30.87 22.65 63.63
N ALA A 177 -31.74 23.50 63.08
CA ALA A 177 -32.52 24.45 63.88
C ALA A 177 -33.43 23.76 64.94
N GLN A 178 -33.93 22.55 64.65
CA GLN A 178 -34.63 21.73 65.63
C GLN A 178 -33.69 21.17 66.71
N LYS A 179 -32.45 20.80 66.35
CA LYS A 179 -31.42 20.32 67.28
C LYS A 179 -30.89 21.43 68.18
N ASP A 180 -30.61 22.61 67.64
CA ASP A 180 -30.20 23.78 68.42
C ASP A 180 -31.27 24.15 69.47
N LYS A 181 -32.55 24.07 69.10
CA LYS A 181 -33.66 24.23 70.05
C LYS A 181 -33.70 23.13 71.12
N GLN A 182 -33.42 21.87 70.76
CA GLN A 182 -33.35 20.77 71.74
C GLN A 182 -32.15 20.92 72.69
N LEU A 183 -31.03 21.47 72.22
CA LEU A 183 -29.86 21.78 73.04
C LEU A 183 -30.16 22.94 74.00
N ALA A 184 -30.70 24.06 73.51
CA ALA A 184 -31.08 25.19 74.37
C ALA A 184 -32.07 24.77 75.50
N GLN A 185 -33.05 23.93 75.18
CA GLN A 185 -33.97 23.36 76.19
C GLN A 185 -33.26 22.41 77.18
N ARG A 186 -32.18 21.75 76.77
CA ARG A 186 -31.35 20.89 77.64
C ARG A 186 -30.41 21.70 78.52
N ASP A 187 -29.90 22.82 78.02
CA ASP A 187 -29.09 23.76 78.79
C ASP A 187 -29.94 24.48 79.84
N GLU A 188 -31.17 24.89 79.49
CA GLU A 188 -32.19 25.36 80.45
C GLU A 188 -32.45 24.29 81.53
N GLU A 189 -32.79 23.06 81.12
CA GLU A 189 -32.98 21.91 82.01
C GLU A 189 -31.76 21.56 82.89
N LEU A 190 -30.54 21.91 82.48
CA LEU A 190 -29.31 21.69 83.25
C LEU A 190 -29.11 22.83 84.24
N THR A 191 -29.26 24.09 83.84
CA THR A 191 -29.15 25.23 84.76
C THR A 191 -30.18 25.18 85.89
N GLU A 192 -31.42 24.71 85.64
CA GLU A 192 -32.39 24.45 86.70
C GLU A 192 -31.93 23.36 87.68
N LYS A 193 -31.26 22.31 87.19
CA LYS A 193 -30.73 21.21 88.03
C LYS A 193 -29.49 21.64 88.81
N ASP A 194 -28.60 22.42 88.22
CA ASP A 194 -27.42 22.98 88.89
C ASP A 194 -27.85 23.97 89.98
N GLU A 195 -28.90 24.77 89.72
CA GLU A 195 -29.54 25.60 90.75
C GLU A 195 -30.17 24.79 91.88
N LEU A 196 -30.76 23.62 91.59
CA LEU A 196 -31.32 22.73 92.60
C LEU A 196 -30.22 22.01 93.40
N LEU A 197 -29.14 21.59 92.75
CA LEU A 197 -27.96 21.03 93.41
C LEU A 197 -27.30 22.07 94.32
N ALA A 198 -27.07 23.30 93.86
CA ALA A 198 -26.52 24.36 94.70
C ALA A 198 -27.41 24.74 95.91
N LYS A 199 -28.73 24.51 95.82
CA LYS A 199 -29.65 24.61 96.98
C LYS A 199 -29.50 23.41 97.91
N LEU A 200 -29.41 22.20 97.35
CA LEU A 200 -29.23 20.96 98.11
C LEU A 200 -27.88 20.89 98.84
N ASP A 201 -26.79 21.28 98.17
CA ASP A 201 -25.45 21.38 98.72
C ASP A 201 -25.39 22.42 99.84
N LYS A 202 -26.12 23.53 99.70
CA LYS A 202 -26.25 24.51 100.78
C LYS A 202 -27.06 23.96 101.96
N GLU A 203 -28.17 23.26 101.71
CA GLU A 203 -28.93 22.57 102.77
C GLU A 203 -28.09 21.48 103.45
N LEU A 204 -27.17 20.83 102.71
CA LEU A 204 -26.19 19.88 103.22
C LEU A 204 -25.10 20.57 104.05
N ASP A 205 -24.57 21.72 103.62
CA ASP A 205 -23.61 22.53 104.40
C ASP A 205 -24.23 23.11 105.67
N ASP A 206 -25.48 23.60 105.61
CA ASP A 206 -26.26 24.05 106.78
C ASP A 206 -26.53 22.86 107.73
N ALA A 207 -26.81 21.66 107.20
CA ALA A 207 -26.98 20.43 108.00
C ALA A 207 -25.67 19.87 108.58
N CYS A 208 -24.57 19.93 107.83
CA CYS A 208 -23.22 19.58 108.30
C CYS A 208 -22.70 20.58 109.33
N SER A 209 -23.07 21.87 109.21
CA SER A 209 -22.85 22.87 110.25
C SER A 209 -23.67 22.60 111.52
N LEU A 210 -24.80 21.88 111.40
CA LEU A 210 -25.57 21.36 112.55
C LEU A 210 -24.98 20.08 113.15
N MET A 211 -24.47 19.15 112.33
CA MET A 211 -23.89 17.88 112.82
C MET A 211 -22.44 18.00 113.30
N SER A 212 -21.66 18.97 112.83
CA SER A 212 -20.25 19.17 113.23
C SER A 212 -20.06 19.66 114.68
N CYS A 213 -21.11 19.64 115.50
CA CYS A 213 -21.00 19.67 116.96
C CYS A 213 -20.70 18.30 117.60
N ASP A 214 -20.86 17.17 116.90
CA ASP A 214 -20.57 15.83 117.46
C ASP A 214 -20.00 14.82 116.46
N THR A 215 -19.05 14.01 116.94
CA THR A 215 -18.44 12.81 116.31
C THR A 215 -17.60 12.99 115.03
N GLU A 216 -16.28 13.05 115.24
CA GLU A 216 -15.27 12.57 114.30
C GLU A 216 -15.40 11.03 114.08
N ALA A 217 -15.12 10.50 112.87
CA ALA A 217 -14.16 9.40 112.61
C ALA A 217 -14.47 8.44 111.41
N LEU A 218 -13.38 8.10 110.69
CA LEU A 218 -13.10 6.88 109.90
C LEU A 218 -13.71 6.64 108.49
N VAL A 219 -13.03 5.73 107.77
CA VAL A 219 -13.29 5.17 106.41
C VAL A 219 -12.96 6.11 105.23
N SER A 220 -12.41 5.69 104.07
CA SER A 220 -11.26 4.83 103.67
C SER A 220 -11.30 4.61 102.13
N ASP A 221 -10.16 4.37 101.47
CA ASP A 221 -9.98 4.27 100.00
C ASP A 221 -10.53 2.96 99.34
N PRO A 222 -10.46 2.74 97.99
CA PRO A 222 -10.44 3.65 96.81
C PRO A 222 -11.74 3.35 95.97
N PRO A 223 -11.83 2.80 94.71
CA PRO A 223 -11.00 2.69 93.47
C PRO A 223 -11.53 3.67 92.37
N GLU A 224 -11.53 3.55 91.01
CA GLU A 224 -11.24 2.55 89.94
C GLU A 224 -10.58 3.22 88.69
N ASP A 225 -10.31 2.46 87.60
CA ASP A 225 -9.64 2.87 86.36
C ASP A 225 -10.54 3.51 85.26
N PRO A 226 -10.03 4.49 84.46
CA PRO A 226 -10.61 4.91 83.20
C PRO A 226 -9.83 4.40 81.96
N LEU A 227 -9.67 3.08 81.80
CA LEU A 227 -8.81 2.46 80.77
C LEU A 227 -9.53 1.53 79.75
N THR A 228 -10.72 1.91 79.29
CA THR A 228 -11.56 1.03 78.43
C THR A 228 -12.12 1.66 77.13
N VAL A 229 -11.66 2.85 76.72
CA VAL A 229 -12.16 3.53 75.49
C VAL A 229 -11.15 3.59 74.34
N GLN A 230 -9.84 3.44 74.61
CA GLN A 230 -8.82 3.54 73.53
C GLN A 230 -8.63 2.25 72.71
N GLN A 231 -9.09 1.09 73.20
CA GLN A 231 -8.75 -0.20 72.56
C GLN A 231 -9.54 -0.46 71.26
N GLU A 232 -10.85 -0.19 71.22
CA GLU A 232 -11.66 -0.35 70.01
C GLU A 232 -11.18 0.52 68.83
N ASN A 233 -10.79 1.77 69.10
CA ASN A 233 -10.30 2.68 68.05
C ASN A 233 -8.94 2.22 67.50
N VAL A 234 -8.08 1.63 68.32
CA VAL A 234 -6.78 1.08 67.88
C VAL A 234 -6.97 -0.17 67.01
N GLU A 235 -7.99 -0.99 67.26
CA GLU A 235 -8.26 -2.18 66.43
C GLU A 235 -8.97 -1.79 65.11
N LYS A 236 -9.95 -0.88 65.13
CA LYS A 236 -10.57 -0.33 63.90
C LYS A 236 -9.53 0.36 63.00
N SER A 237 -8.61 1.14 63.58
CA SER A 237 -7.50 1.79 62.84
C SER A 237 -6.53 0.80 62.19
N LYS A 238 -6.24 -0.32 62.86
CA LYS A 238 -5.41 -1.40 62.28
C LYS A 238 -6.14 -2.15 61.15
N PHE A 239 -7.46 -2.30 61.24
CA PHE A 239 -8.25 -2.97 60.22
C PHE A 239 -8.38 -2.14 58.93
N SER A 240 -8.60 -0.82 59.04
CA SER A 240 -8.65 0.06 57.85
C SER A 240 -7.30 0.11 57.14
N THR A 241 -6.23 0.41 57.87
CA THR A 241 -4.88 0.53 57.30
C THR A 241 -4.37 -0.77 56.67
N HIS A 242 -4.80 -1.94 57.17
CA HIS A 242 -4.48 -3.21 56.52
C HIS A 242 -5.28 -3.42 55.22
N ARG A 243 -6.59 -3.07 55.20
CA ARG A 243 -7.43 -3.13 53.98
C ARG A 243 -6.94 -2.15 52.91
N GLU A 244 -6.61 -0.92 53.29
CA GLU A 244 -6.01 0.12 52.41
C GLU A 244 -4.69 -0.36 51.79
N ALA A 245 -3.83 -1.03 52.57
CA ALA A 245 -2.56 -1.57 52.09
C ALA A 245 -2.75 -2.76 51.13
N GLN A 246 -3.70 -3.66 51.39
CA GLN A 246 -4.05 -4.75 50.49
C GLN A 246 -4.63 -4.23 49.16
N PHE A 247 -5.55 -3.27 49.21
CA PHE A 247 -6.15 -2.65 48.03
C PHE A 247 -5.09 -1.89 47.20
N SER A 248 -4.21 -1.14 47.87
CA SER A 248 -3.07 -0.45 47.24
C SER A 248 -2.11 -1.43 46.56
N ALA A 249 -1.84 -2.59 47.17
CA ALA A 249 -1.04 -3.64 46.56
C ALA A 249 -1.72 -4.22 45.30
N ALA A 250 -3.03 -4.50 45.37
CA ALA A 250 -3.84 -5.01 44.26
C ALA A 250 -3.79 -4.09 43.02
N ILE A 251 -4.07 -2.79 43.21
CA ILE A 251 -3.99 -1.77 42.14
C ILE A 251 -2.59 -1.77 41.50
N ILE A 252 -1.52 -1.78 42.31
CA ILE A 252 -0.14 -1.77 41.80
C ILE A 252 0.17 -3.04 40.99
N SER A 253 -0.38 -4.20 41.36
CA SER A 253 -0.25 -5.43 40.58
C SER A 253 -1.06 -5.43 39.27
N GLU A 254 -2.19 -4.72 39.18
CA GLU A 254 -2.95 -4.57 37.92
C GLU A 254 -2.35 -3.52 36.98
N MET A 255 -1.99 -2.34 37.49
CA MET A 255 -1.42 -1.27 36.66
C MET A 255 -0.06 -1.65 36.05
N LYS A 256 0.69 -2.56 36.68
CA LYS A 256 2.06 -2.94 36.26
C LYS A 256 2.12 -3.73 34.93
N PRO A 257 1.37 -4.82 34.71
CA PRO A 257 1.27 -5.46 33.39
C PRO A 257 0.56 -4.58 32.37
N LEU A 258 -0.48 -3.83 32.76
CA LEU A 258 -1.16 -2.88 31.86
C LEU A 258 -0.18 -1.81 31.31
N ASN A 259 0.69 -1.25 32.15
CA ASN A 259 1.73 -0.30 31.76
C ASN A 259 2.80 -0.96 30.85
N ARG A 260 3.18 -2.23 31.12
CA ARG A 260 4.03 -3.01 30.20
C ARG A 260 3.39 -3.17 28.82
N PHE A 261 2.10 -3.50 28.76
CA PHE A 261 1.36 -3.61 27.50
C PHE A 261 1.39 -2.29 26.72
N TYR A 262 0.94 -1.17 27.30
CA TYR A 262 0.94 0.11 26.58
C TYR A 262 2.35 0.55 26.15
N LYS A 263 3.39 0.22 26.94
CA LYS A 263 4.78 0.48 26.55
C LYS A 263 5.24 -0.38 25.36
N ALA A 264 4.83 -1.65 25.28
CA ALA A 264 5.12 -2.52 24.15
C ALA A 264 4.34 -2.06 22.89
N VAL A 265 3.05 -1.74 23.02
CA VAL A 265 2.23 -1.15 21.94
C VAL A 265 2.90 0.12 21.37
N PHE A 266 3.34 1.03 22.24
CA PHE A 266 4.06 2.24 21.82
C PHE A 266 5.36 1.92 21.07
N GLN A 267 6.13 0.92 21.53
CA GLN A 267 7.34 0.48 20.84
C GLN A 267 7.06 -0.13 19.46
N ILE A 268 5.96 -0.86 19.29
CA ILE A 268 5.53 -1.43 18.01
C ILE A 268 5.04 -0.34 17.05
N VAL A 269 4.20 0.58 17.50
CA VAL A 269 3.73 1.73 16.69
C VAL A 269 4.90 2.61 16.25
N ASN A 270 5.86 2.86 17.16
CA ASN A 270 7.09 3.58 16.82
C ASN A 270 7.97 2.79 15.84
N ALA A 271 8.05 1.47 15.94
CA ALA A 271 8.79 0.64 14.98
C ALA A 271 8.15 0.66 13.58
N PHE A 272 6.81 0.60 13.47
CA PHE A 272 6.11 0.78 12.19
C PHE A 272 6.37 2.18 11.61
N ALA A 273 6.24 3.24 12.41
CA ALA A 273 6.51 4.61 11.97
C ALA A 273 7.96 4.77 11.48
N MET A 274 8.93 4.20 12.20
CA MET A 274 10.34 4.17 11.78
C MET A 274 10.56 3.37 10.49
N ILE A 275 9.80 2.31 10.21
CA ILE A 275 9.91 1.58 8.93
C ILE A 275 9.32 2.40 7.77
N PHE A 276 8.17 3.04 7.94
CA PHE A 276 7.59 3.93 6.92
C PHE A 276 8.44 5.18 6.65
N GLN A 277 9.17 5.68 7.65
CA GLN A 277 10.21 6.71 7.45
C GLN A 277 11.46 6.11 6.77
N ALA A 278 11.88 4.91 7.18
CA ALA A 278 13.05 4.25 6.63
C ALA A 278 12.90 3.87 5.14
N THR A 279 11.67 3.63 4.64
CA THR A 279 11.42 3.44 3.19
C THR A 279 11.75 4.66 2.32
N SER A 280 12.01 5.83 2.92
CA SER A 280 12.55 7.03 2.25
C SER A 280 14.10 7.07 2.24
N THR A 281 14.75 6.16 2.96
CA THR A 281 16.21 6.03 3.08
C THR A 281 16.67 4.60 2.78
N LYS A 282 17.93 4.23 3.06
CA LYS A 282 18.46 2.90 2.69
C LYS A 282 18.58 1.89 3.84
N ASP A 283 18.39 2.31 5.08
CA ASP A 283 18.56 1.46 6.26
C ASP A 283 17.20 1.10 6.88
N ILE A 284 16.56 0.05 6.35
CA ILE A 284 15.31 -0.49 6.92
C ILE A 284 15.64 -1.29 8.20
N PRO A 285 15.01 -0.99 9.36
CA PRO A 285 15.19 -1.75 10.60
C PRO A 285 14.86 -3.24 10.44
N SER A 286 15.58 -4.10 11.18
CA SER A 286 15.36 -5.55 11.13
C SER A 286 13.93 -5.93 11.57
N LEU A 287 13.17 -6.51 10.63
CA LEU A 287 11.78 -6.96 10.84
C LEU A 287 11.62 -7.97 11.99
N SER A 288 12.68 -8.71 12.33
CA SER A 288 12.72 -9.59 13.50
C SER A 288 12.39 -8.87 14.82
N CYS A 289 12.71 -7.57 14.92
CA CYS A 289 12.44 -6.77 16.11
C CYS A 289 10.92 -6.59 16.31
N VAL A 290 10.17 -6.30 15.24
CA VAL A 290 8.73 -6.02 15.30
C VAL A 290 7.95 -7.23 15.82
N GLY A 291 8.25 -8.43 15.29
CA GLY A 291 7.64 -9.68 15.78
C GLY A 291 7.87 -9.90 17.27
N THR A 292 9.13 -9.85 17.72
CA THR A 292 9.46 -10.06 19.14
C THR A 292 8.83 -9.03 20.10
N GLN A 293 8.50 -7.83 19.61
CA GLN A 293 7.77 -6.84 20.41
C GLN A 293 6.27 -7.14 20.46
N LEU A 294 5.67 -7.61 19.37
CA LEU A 294 4.26 -8.04 19.37
C LEU A 294 4.05 -9.24 20.31
N ASP A 295 4.92 -10.25 20.23
CA ASP A 295 4.88 -11.41 21.12
C ASP A 295 4.93 -10.97 22.59
N ALA A 296 5.81 -10.00 22.91
CA ALA A 296 5.92 -9.42 24.24
C ALA A 296 4.69 -8.60 24.67
N ALA A 297 4.01 -7.91 23.74
CA ALA A 297 2.76 -7.20 24.00
C ALA A 297 1.61 -8.17 24.28
N GLN A 298 1.48 -9.24 23.49
CA GLN A 298 0.47 -10.29 23.70
C GLN A 298 0.66 -10.99 25.06
N VAL A 299 1.90 -11.37 25.41
CA VAL A 299 2.22 -11.95 26.72
C VAL A 299 1.88 -10.98 27.86
N ALA A 300 2.24 -9.70 27.74
CA ALA A 300 1.97 -8.70 28.78
C ALA A 300 0.46 -8.44 29.02
N LEU A 301 -0.39 -8.67 28.02
CA LEU A 301 -1.85 -8.55 28.15
C LEU A 301 -2.49 -9.86 28.62
N GLY A 302 -1.93 -11.02 28.27
CA GLY A 302 -2.27 -12.30 28.90
C GLY A 302 -2.00 -12.27 30.42
N ASP A 303 -0.79 -11.86 30.82
CA ASP A 303 -0.40 -11.60 32.21
C ASP A 303 -1.44 -10.72 32.94
N TYR A 304 -1.92 -9.65 32.28
CA TYR A 304 -2.91 -8.75 32.86
C TYR A 304 -4.28 -9.40 33.04
N ILE A 305 -4.77 -10.13 32.04
CA ILE A 305 -6.08 -10.80 32.10
C ILE A 305 -6.11 -11.85 33.23
N ASP A 306 -5.04 -12.63 33.38
CA ASP A 306 -4.94 -13.63 34.45
C ASP A 306 -4.86 -12.98 35.84
N ILE A 307 -4.08 -11.90 36.00
CA ILE A 307 -4.00 -11.12 37.25
C ILE A 307 -5.37 -10.50 37.57
N LYS A 308 -6.05 -9.89 36.60
CA LYS A 308 -7.39 -9.29 36.75
C LYS A 308 -8.43 -10.32 37.21
N ASN A 309 -8.44 -11.51 36.60
CA ASN A 309 -9.36 -12.59 36.98
C ASN A 309 -9.11 -13.05 38.42
N MET A 310 -7.84 -13.14 38.85
CA MET A 310 -7.46 -13.46 40.22
C MET A 310 -7.84 -12.35 41.22
N MET A 311 -7.65 -11.08 40.86
CA MET A 311 -8.00 -9.93 41.68
C MET A 311 -9.51 -9.82 41.88
N ARG A 312 -10.31 -9.95 40.82
CA ARG A 312 -11.78 -9.91 40.90
C ARG A 312 -12.33 -10.97 41.84
N ALA A 313 -11.88 -12.22 41.69
CA ALA A 313 -12.27 -13.31 42.59
C ALA A 313 -11.87 -13.03 44.06
N SER A 314 -10.71 -12.40 44.28
CA SER A 314 -10.25 -12.01 45.63
C SER A 314 -11.02 -10.84 46.24
N MET A 315 -11.57 -9.93 45.41
CA MET A 315 -12.33 -8.77 45.88
C MET A 315 -13.83 -9.06 46.08
N GLU A 316 -14.39 -10.02 45.34
CA GLU A 316 -15.77 -10.50 45.57
C GLU A 316 -15.95 -11.12 46.97
N GLU A 317 -14.88 -11.69 47.57
CA GLU A 317 -14.88 -12.17 48.97
C GLU A 317 -14.82 -11.04 50.03
N LEU A 318 -14.48 -9.80 49.66
CA LEU A 318 -14.07 -8.74 50.60
C LEU A 318 -15.15 -7.68 50.93
N GLY A 319 -16.31 -7.75 50.28
CA GLY A 319 -17.47 -6.88 50.52
C GLY A 319 -17.31 -5.47 49.93
N ALA A 320 -18.13 -5.15 48.93
CA ALA A 320 -18.07 -3.92 48.13
C ALA A 320 -18.97 -2.79 48.66
N ASP A 321 -18.74 -2.36 49.91
CA ASP A 321 -19.47 -1.22 50.53
C ASP A 321 -18.77 0.15 50.31
N ASP A 322 -17.59 0.19 49.68
CA ASP A 322 -16.83 1.41 49.44
C ASP A 322 -16.94 1.88 47.98
N MET A 323 -17.60 3.03 47.79
CA MET A 323 -17.86 3.64 46.49
C MET A 323 -16.59 4.06 45.75
N ASP A 324 -15.54 4.49 46.46
CA ASP A 324 -14.29 4.93 45.83
C ASP A 324 -13.49 3.72 45.31
N GLN A 325 -13.58 2.58 46.01
CA GLN A 325 -13.03 1.30 45.55
C GLN A 325 -13.76 0.82 44.28
N ILE A 326 -15.09 0.92 44.23
CA ILE A 326 -15.90 0.57 43.05
C ILE A 326 -15.57 1.46 41.85
N ALA A 327 -15.44 2.78 42.05
CA ALA A 327 -15.12 3.73 40.99
C ALA A 327 -13.75 3.44 40.35
N LEU A 328 -12.73 3.16 41.18
CA LEU A 328 -11.38 2.85 40.69
C LEU A 328 -11.32 1.51 39.94
N LEU A 329 -12.05 0.50 40.42
CA LEU A 329 -12.17 -0.78 39.71
C LEU A 329 -12.88 -0.64 38.36
N HIS A 330 -13.86 0.26 38.26
CA HIS A 330 -14.50 0.60 36.99
C HIS A 330 -13.51 1.28 36.01
N GLU A 331 -12.65 2.20 36.47
CA GLU A 331 -11.60 2.78 35.60
C GLU A 331 -10.59 1.72 35.12
N LEU A 332 -10.19 0.78 35.99
CA LEU A 332 -9.36 -0.36 35.60
C LEU A 332 -10.07 -1.26 34.57
N ASP A 333 -11.38 -1.46 34.67
CA ASP A 333 -12.19 -2.21 33.68
C ASP A 333 -12.31 -1.48 32.33
N VAL A 334 -12.42 -0.15 32.32
CA VAL A 334 -12.37 0.66 31.10
C VAL A 334 -10.99 0.59 30.46
N LEU A 335 -9.92 0.70 31.24
CA LEU A 335 -8.54 0.58 30.78
C LEU A 335 -8.23 -0.83 30.23
N ALA A 336 -8.74 -1.88 30.87
CA ALA A 336 -8.68 -3.26 30.39
C ALA A 336 -9.33 -3.40 29.02
N THR A 337 -10.54 -2.87 28.87
CA THR A 337 -11.31 -2.92 27.62
C THR A 337 -10.61 -2.14 26.50
N SER A 338 -10.02 -0.99 26.84
CA SER A 338 -9.16 -0.23 25.94
C SER A 338 -7.91 -1.00 25.51
N ALA A 339 -7.27 -1.75 26.42
CA ALA A 339 -6.12 -2.58 26.11
C ALA A 339 -6.46 -3.75 25.17
N THR A 340 -7.54 -4.50 25.45
CA THR A 340 -8.03 -5.58 24.56
C THR A 340 -8.39 -5.07 23.17
N ASN A 341 -9.11 -3.95 23.07
CA ASN A 341 -9.42 -3.31 21.79
C ASN A 341 -8.15 -2.84 21.07
N SER A 342 -7.16 -2.34 21.81
CA SER A 342 -5.85 -1.96 21.25
C SER A 342 -5.08 -3.16 20.71
N GLN A 343 -5.13 -4.33 21.38
CA GLN A 343 -4.52 -5.57 20.87
C GLN A 343 -5.17 -6.01 19.56
N ILE A 344 -6.50 -6.07 19.49
CA ILE A 344 -7.23 -6.49 18.29
C ILE A 344 -6.86 -5.58 17.10
N ASN A 345 -6.84 -4.26 17.32
CA ASN A 345 -6.41 -3.30 16.31
C ASN A 345 -4.93 -3.49 15.90
N LEU A 346 -4.05 -3.77 16.85
CA LEU A 346 -2.63 -3.99 16.62
C LEU A 346 -2.36 -5.28 15.82
N GLU A 347 -3.11 -6.35 16.08
CA GLU A 347 -3.04 -7.61 15.33
C GLU A 347 -3.56 -7.45 13.89
N VAL A 348 -4.64 -6.69 13.69
CA VAL A 348 -5.13 -6.31 12.36
C VAL A 348 -4.09 -5.48 11.59
N VAL A 349 -3.48 -4.48 12.24
CA VAL A 349 -2.38 -3.68 11.65
C VAL A 349 -1.17 -4.55 11.33
N HIS A 350 -0.76 -5.45 12.23
CA HIS A 350 0.35 -6.37 12.02
C HIS A 350 0.11 -7.35 10.87
N MET A 351 -1.09 -7.95 10.77
CA MET A 351 -1.46 -8.80 9.62
C MET A 351 -1.49 -8.01 8.31
N GLY A 352 -2.07 -6.80 8.32
CA GLY A 352 -2.06 -5.91 7.14
C GLY A 352 -0.64 -5.56 6.69
N PHE A 353 0.24 -5.25 7.63
CA PHE A 353 1.65 -4.92 7.39
C PHE A 353 2.45 -6.13 6.88
N TRP A 354 2.27 -7.34 7.43
CA TRP A 354 2.90 -8.55 6.89
C TRP A 354 2.38 -8.90 5.50
N ASN A 355 1.09 -8.76 5.24
CA ASN A 355 0.54 -8.96 3.90
C ASN A 355 1.13 -7.96 2.89
N PHE A 356 1.31 -6.69 3.28
CA PHE A 356 1.99 -5.67 2.49
C PHE A 356 3.47 -6.01 2.24
N LEU A 357 4.22 -6.45 3.26
CA LEU A 357 5.62 -6.85 3.11
C LEU A 357 5.80 -8.09 2.23
N ASN A 358 4.91 -9.08 2.35
CA ASN A 358 4.92 -10.26 1.49
C ASN A 358 4.64 -9.84 0.04
N GLN A 359 3.65 -8.98 -0.20
CA GLN A 359 3.38 -8.40 -1.53
C GLN A 359 4.57 -7.60 -2.09
N LEU A 360 5.33 -6.88 -1.24
CA LEU A 360 6.56 -6.20 -1.65
C LEU A 360 7.73 -7.14 -1.94
N SER A 361 7.77 -8.31 -1.30
CA SER A 361 8.73 -9.37 -1.62
C SER A 361 8.41 -10.05 -2.96
N ASP A 362 7.12 -10.23 -3.24
CA ASP A 362 6.62 -10.90 -4.46
C ASP A 362 6.59 -9.96 -5.69
N ASP A 363 6.23 -8.68 -5.53
CA ASP A 363 6.42 -7.62 -6.54
C ASP A 363 7.15 -6.39 -5.96
N PRO A 364 8.49 -6.35 -6.07
CA PRO A 364 9.30 -5.18 -5.69
C PRO A 364 8.95 -3.88 -6.43
N LYS A 365 8.20 -3.92 -7.54
CA LYS A 365 7.76 -2.71 -8.26
C LYS A 365 6.59 -2.03 -7.57
N MET A 366 5.81 -2.73 -6.74
CA MET A 366 4.68 -2.16 -6.01
C MET A 366 5.12 -0.94 -5.17
N LEU A 367 6.30 -0.99 -4.53
CA LEU A 367 6.89 0.15 -3.81
C LEU A 367 7.13 1.37 -4.72
N SER A 368 7.61 1.14 -5.94
CA SER A 368 7.82 2.22 -6.92
C SER A 368 6.52 2.81 -7.46
N ASN A 369 5.48 1.98 -7.63
CA ASN A 369 4.15 2.41 -8.03
C ASN A 369 3.46 3.22 -6.91
N LEU A 370 3.62 2.79 -5.64
CA LEU A 370 3.08 3.48 -4.48
C LEU A 370 3.73 4.85 -4.28
N ASN A 371 5.07 4.93 -4.39
CA ASN A 371 5.79 6.21 -4.33
C ASN A 371 5.43 7.12 -5.51
N GLY A 372 5.20 6.56 -6.71
CA GLY A 372 4.69 7.32 -7.86
C GLY A 372 3.34 7.96 -7.56
N ALA A 373 2.38 7.18 -7.07
CA ALA A 373 1.04 7.66 -6.72
C ALA A 373 1.06 8.71 -5.59
N LEU A 374 1.93 8.57 -4.59
CA LEU A 374 2.10 9.55 -3.51
C LEU A 374 2.73 10.85 -4.03
N CYS A 375 3.79 10.78 -4.84
CA CYS A 375 4.42 11.97 -5.42
C CYS A 375 3.51 12.71 -6.42
N ASP A 376 2.64 12.01 -7.14
CA ASP A 376 1.64 12.65 -8.00
C ASP A 376 0.45 13.22 -7.19
N ALA A 377 0.14 12.69 -6.00
CA ALA A 377 -0.84 13.28 -5.09
C ALA A 377 -0.35 14.61 -4.47
N ASP A 378 0.88 14.66 -3.95
CA ASP A 378 1.48 15.90 -3.40
C ASP A 378 1.56 17.01 -4.47
N ARG A 379 1.75 16.65 -5.74
CA ARG A 379 1.77 17.59 -6.87
C ARG A 379 0.43 18.27 -7.13
N VAL A 380 -0.69 17.65 -6.80
CA VAL A 380 -2.02 18.28 -6.94
C VAL A 380 -2.16 19.44 -5.94
N HIS A 381 -1.68 19.27 -4.69
CA HIS A 381 -1.84 20.29 -3.65
C HIS A 381 -0.91 21.51 -3.77
N ILE A 382 0.19 21.43 -4.53
CA ILE A 382 1.13 22.56 -4.69
C ILE A 382 0.66 23.56 -5.77
N ILE A 383 -0.16 23.13 -6.73
CA ILE A 383 -0.55 23.97 -7.88
C ILE A 383 -1.63 25.02 -7.53
N ASP A 384 -2.46 24.77 -6.52
CA ASP A 384 -3.60 25.63 -6.17
C ASP A 384 -3.26 26.83 -5.24
N LEU A 385 -1.98 27.07 -4.93
CA LEU A 385 -1.57 28.14 -3.99
C LEU A 385 -0.94 29.40 -4.64
N ASP A 386 -0.43 29.32 -5.87
CA ASP A 386 0.12 30.47 -6.62
C ASP A 386 -0.98 31.26 -7.39
N GLY A 387 -2.25 31.11 -6.99
CA GLY A 387 -3.44 31.49 -7.76
C GLY A 387 -4.26 32.68 -7.24
N CYS A 388 -3.69 33.58 -6.43
CA CYS A 388 -4.40 34.73 -5.84
C CYS A 388 -3.55 36.02 -5.85
N ASP A 389 -3.78 36.87 -6.86
CA ASP A 389 -3.43 38.30 -6.95
C ASP A 389 -4.74 39.11 -7.19
#